data_AF-A0A1I1P0V7-F1
#
_entry.id   AF-A0A1I1P0V7-F1
#
_cell.length_a   1.000
_cell.length_b   1.000
_cell.length_c   1.000
_cell.angle_alpha   90.00
_cell.angle_beta   90.00
_cell.angle_gamma   90.00
#
_symmetry.space_group_name_H-M   'P 1'
#
loop_
_entity.id
_entity.type
_entity.pdbx_description
1 polymer ?
#
loop_
_entity_poly.entity_id
_entity_poly.type
_entity_poly.pdbx_seq_one_letter_code
_entity_poly.pdbx_strand_id
1 'polypeptide(L)'
;MATIIYLQENGESQVLTEIENIAQMGIEGNADAQQIAKYIRQGLTQLTNLGIPPNKKMIMIGEEPNGHPRTFNLLKDIVGIHRPLLEFRINRSTPGAFRAIFFCFDFEDEQLLIFTQAVLKQGDPNPPEFQKAVRKSVQMYDEFLKDPMKYLSDFLEEEDD
;
A
#
# COMPACT_ATOMS: atom_id res chain seq x y z
N MET A 1 15.96 -2.27 -6.25
CA MET A 1 14.97 -2.98 -5.41
C MET A 1 14.52 -2.00 -4.35
N ALA A 2 13.30 -2.12 -3.87
CA ALA A 2 12.77 -1.31 -2.80
C ALA A 2 12.17 -2.24 -1.74
N THR A 3 12.32 -1.88 -0.48
CA THR A 3 11.75 -2.66 0.63
C THR A 3 10.45 -2.05 1.08
N ILE A 4 9.44 -2.90 1.28
CA ILE A 4 8.14 -2.48 1.79
C ILE A 4 8.12 -2.71 3.29
N ILE A 5 7.87 -1.64 4.05
CA ILE A 5 7.73 -1.70 5.51
C ILE A 5 6.28 -1.35 5.85
N TYR A 6 5.64 -2.20 6.63
CA TYR A 6 4.28 -1.97 7.11
C TYR A 6 4.34 -1.46 8.54
N LEU A 7 4.15 -0.16 8.73
CA LEU A 7 4.20 0.42 10.08
C LEU A 7 3.12 -0.19 10.97
N GLN A 8 3.51 -0.43 12.21
CA GLN A 8 2.67 -0.98 13.25
C GLN A 8 2.23 0.10 14.24
N GLU A 9 1.02 -0.05 14.76
CA GLU A 9 0.54 0.67 15.93
C GLU A 9 0.12 -0.36 16.97
N ASN A 10 0.69 -0.28 18.17
CA ASN A 10 0.45 -1.27 19.24
C ASN A 10 0.75 -2.72 18.83
N GLY A 11 1.74 -2.93 17.96
CA GLY A 11 2.15 -4.26 17.49
C GLY A 11 1.37 -4.81 16.29
N GLU A 12 0.41 -4.05 15.74
CA GLU A 12 -0.39 -4.48 14.59
C GLU A 12 -0.24 -3.50 13.42
N SER A 13 -0.05 -4.03 12.20
CA SER A 13 -0.11 -3.20 11.00
C SER A 13 -1.48 -3.23 10.37
N GLN A 14 -2.15 -2.08 10.36
CA GLN A 14 -3.48 -1.95 9.77
C GLN A 14 -3.50 -2.28 8.26
N VAL A 15 -2.40 -2.03 7.53
CA VAL A 15 -2.30 -2.36 6.11
C VAL A 15 -2.27 -3.87 5.89
N LEU A 16 -1.47 -4.60 6.68
CA LEU A 16 -1.42 -6.06 6.61
C LEU A 16 -2.76 -6.67 7.01
N THR A 17 -3.35 -6.20 8.11
CA THR A 17 -4.68 -6.66 8.53
C THR A 17 -5.73 -6.47 7.44
N GLU A 18 -5.73 -5.35 6.72
CA GLU A 18 -6.66 -5.12 5.61
C GLU A 18 -6.42 -6.08 4.44
N ILE A 19 -5.16 -6.35 4.08
CA ILE A 19 -4.79 -7.30 3.03
C ILE A 19 -5.19 -8.72 3.42
N GLU A 20 -4.94 -9.11 4.67
CA GLU A 20 -5.32 -10.40 5.24
C GLU A 20 -6.84 -10.60 5.23
N ASN A 21 -7.61 -9.58 5.65
CA ASN A 21 -9.07 -9.61 5.59
C ASN A 21 -9.58 -9.83 4.16
N ILE A 22 -8.98 -9.14 3.17
CA ILE A 22 -9.31 -9.34 1.75
C ILE A 22 -8.97 -10.76 1.28
N ALA A 23 -7.79 -11.27 1.65
CA ALA A 23 -7.38 -12.62 1.32
C ALA A 23 -8.31 -13.67 1.94
N GLN A 24 -8.68 -13.49 3.20
CA GLN A 24 -9.58 -14.37 3.95
C GLN A 24 -10.97 -14.42 3.32
N MET A 25 -11.56 -13.28 2.93
CA MET A 25 -12.80 -13.26 2.16
C MET A 25 -12.68 -14.06 0.84
N GLY A 26 -11.52 -13.99 0.19
CA GLY A 26 -11.23 -14.78 -1.00
C GLY A 26 -11.18 -16.29 -0.74
N ILE A 27 -10.55 -16.71 0.36
CA ILE A 27 -10.48 -18.11 0.81
C ILE A 27 -11.89 -18.66 1.10
N GLU A 28 -12.76 -17.83 1.68
CA GLU A 28 -14.16 -18.15 1.96
C GLU A 28 -15.06 -18.23 0.72
N GLY A 29 -14.51 -17.97 -0.47
CA GLY A 29 -15.19 -18.16 -1.75
C GLY A 29 -15.66 -16.87 -2.44
N ASN A 30 -15.31 -15.70 -1.91
CA ASN A 30 -15.60 -14.44 -2.60
C ASN A 30 -14.66 -14.25 -3.80
N ALA A 31 -15.16 -14.55 -5.00
CA ALA A 31 -14.39 -14.50 -6.25
C ALA A 31 -13.78 -13.11 -6.53
N ASP A 32 -14.48 -12.03 -6.19
CA ASP A 32 -13.94 -10.68 -6.41
C ASP A 32 -12.83 -10.33 -5.42
N ALA A 33 -12.94 -10.79 -4.17
CA ALA A 33 -11.87 -10.63 -3.19
C ALA A 33 -10.61 -11.42 -3.58
N GLN A 34 -10.75 -12.63 -4.14
CA GLN A 34 -9.63 -13.40 -4.72
C GLN A 34 -8.88 -12.61 -5.79
N GLN A 35 -9.62 -11.96 -6.71
CA GLN A 35 -9.02 -11.14 -7.76
C GLN A 35 -8.33 -9.90 -7.20
N ILE A 36 -8.94 -9.20 -6.25
CA ILE A 36 -8.29 -8.06 -5.60
C ILE A 36 -7.01 -8.51 -4.88
N ALA A 37 -7.04 -9.59 -4.09
CA ALA A 37 -5.86 -10.12 -3.42
C ALA A 37 -4.72 -10.46 -4.40
N LYS A 38 -5.06 -11.11 -5.53
CA LYS A 38 -4.11 -11.37 -6.64
C LYS A 38 -3.45 -10.08 -7.13
N TYR A 39 -4.24 -9.04 -7.42
CA TYR A 39 -3.72 -7.78 -7.95
C TYR A 39 -2.95 -6.96 -6.91
N ILE A 40 -3.35 -7.00 -5.63
CA ILE A 40 -2.59 -6.41 -4.53
C ILE A 40 -1.20 -7.03 -4.50
N ARG A 41 -1.11 -8.37 -4.46
CA ARG A 41 0.17 -9.07 -4.47
C ARG A 41 1.03 -8.69 -5.68
N GLN A 42 0.46 -8.73 -6.88
CA GLN A 42 1.19 -8.34 -8.10
C GLN A 42 1.71 -6.91 -8.05
N GLY A 43 0.88 -5.96 -7.58
CA GLY A 43 1.27 -4.56 -7.48
C GLY A 43 2.35 -4.32 -6.43
N LEU A 44 2.26 -4.97 -5.28
CA LEU A 44 3.30 -4.90 -4.23
C LEU A 44 4.61 -5.52 -4.72
N THR A 45 4.57 -6.69 -5.38
CA THR A 45 5.77 -7.29 -6.00
C THR A 45 6.40 -6.36 -7.03
N GLN A 46 5.59 -5.66 -7.84
CA GLN A 46 6.12 -4.70 -8.80
C GLN A 46 6.79 -3.50 -8.11
N LEU A 47 6.22 -3.00 -7.00
CA LEU A 47 6.84 -1.96 -6.18
C LEU A 47 8.16 -2.42 -5.58
N THR A 48 8.23 -3.63 -5.02
CA THR A 48 9.48 -4.17 -4.46
C THR A 48 10.57 -4.30 -5.52
N ASN A 49 10.22 -4.78 -6.72
CA ASN A 49 11.21 -4.99 -7.77
C ASN A 49 11.74 -3.68 -8.37
N LEU A 50 10.86 -2.71 -8.59
CA LEU A 50 11.17 -1.51 -9.36
C LEU A 50 11.40 -0.25 -8.52
N GLY A 51 10.89 -0.22 -7.28
CA GLY A 51 10.75 1.01 -6.52
C GLY A 51 9.77 2.00 -7.15
N ILE A 52 9.77 3.23 -6.64
CA ILE A 52 8.98 4.35 -7.14
C ILE A 52 9.78 5.08 -8.21
N PRO A 53 9.31 5.11 -9.47
CA PRO A 53 10.01 5.82 -10.52
C PRO A 53 9.99 7.34 -10.25
N PRO A 54 10.96 8.13 -10.75
CA PRO A 54 11.04 9.57 -10.50
C PRO A 54 9.79 10.36 -10.91
N ASN A 55 9.08 9.89 -11.94
CA ASN A 55 7.83 10.51 -12.42
C ASN A 55 6.59 10.08 -11.62
N LYS A 56 6.76 9.20 -10.62
CA LYS A 56 5.71 8.61 -9.76
C LYS A 56 4.56 7.96 -10.52
N LYS A 57 4.80 7.50 -11.74
CA LYS A 57 3.83 6.81 -12.58
C LYS A 57 4.25 5.37 -12.75
N MET A 58 3.43 4.47 -12.26
CA MET A 58 3.62 3.03 -12.43
C MET A 58 2.34 2.41 -12.96
N ILE A 59 2.49 1.69 -14.07
CA ILE A 59 1.41 0.94 -14.71
C ILE A 59 1.66 -0.55 -14.49
N MET A 60 0.61 -1.25 -14.09
CA MET A 60 0.57 -2.70 -14.02
C MET A 60 -0.51 -3.20 -14.98
N ILE A 61 -0.22 -4.27 -15.71
CA ILE A 61 -1.22 -4.99 -16.52
C ILE A 61 -1.47 -6.33 -15.83
N GLY A 62 -2.70 -6.50 -15.33
CA GLY A 62 -3.19 -7.77 -14.81
C GLY A 62 -4.07 -8.49 -15.83
N GLU A 63 -4.40 -9.75 -15.57
CA GLU A 63 -5.28 -10.56 -16.40
C GLU A 63 -6.55 -10.92 -15.61
N GLU A 64 -7.72 -10.58 -16.19
CA GLU A 64 -9.04 -10.93 -15.66
C GLU A 64 -9.40 -12.41 -15.94
N PRO A 65 -10.40 -13.00 -15.25
CA PRO A 65 -10.76 -14.41 -15.43
C PRO A 65 -11.13 -14.83 -16.86
N ASN A 66 -11.55 -13.89 -17.70
CA ASN A 66 -11.87 -14.12 -19.11
C ASN A 66 -10.66 -13.97 -20.04
N GLY A 67 -9.44 -13.80 -19.49
CA GLY A 67 -8.21 -13.60 -20.24
C GLY A 67 -8.01 -12.18 -20.78
N HIS A 68 -8.94 -11.26 -20.53
CA HIS A 68 -8.76 -9.87 -20.98
C HIS A 68 -7.77 -9.12 -20.08
N PRO A 69 -6.89 -8.30 -20.68
CA PRO A 69 -5.97 -7.50 -19.91
C PRO A 69 -6.69 -6.37 -19.19
N ARG A 70 -6.26 -6.08 -17.96
CA ARG A 70 -6.68 -4.92 -17.18
C ARG A 70 -5.50 -4.08 -16.79
N THR A 71 -5.59 -2.78 -17.06
CA THR A 71 -4.54 -1.82 -16.72
C THR A 71 -4.84 -1.14 -15.39
N PHE A 72 -3.83 -1.06 -14.53
CA PHE A 72 -3.88 -0.36 -13.24
C PHE A 72 -2.82 0.74 -13.22
N ASN A 73 -3.24 1.94 -12.81
CA ASN A 73 -2.31 3.00 -12.41
C ASN A 73 -2.08 2.84 -10.91
N LEU A 74 -0.95 2.21 -10.54
CA LEU A 74 -0.69 1.79 -9.17
C LEU A 74 -0.42 2.96 -8.23
N LEU A 75 0.05 4.09 -8.74
CA LEU A 75 0.53 5.22 -7.94
C LEU A 75 -0.31 6.47 -8.17
N LYS A 76 -0.55 7.23 -7.11
CA LYS A 76 -1.12 8.57 -7.17
C LYS A 76 -0.62 9.41 -5.99
N ASP A 77 -0.23 10.66 -6.25
CA ASP A 77 0.06 11.61 -5.18
C ASP A 77 -1.21 11.98 -4.39
N ILE A 78 -1.09 12.05 -3.07
CA ILE A 78 -2.14 12.61 -2.21
C ILE A 78 -1.95 14.13 -2.18
N VAL A 79 -2.78 14.84 -2.94
CA VAL A 79 -2.72 16.30 -3.08
C VAL A 79 -3.46 17.02 -1.94
N GLY A 80 -3.09 18.27 -1.66
CA GLY A 80 -3.73 19.10 -0.64
C GLY A 80 -3.23 18.85 0.79
N ILE A 81 -2.17 18.06 0.95
CA ILE A 81 -1.44 17.88 2.21
C ILE A 81 0.02 18.29 2.04
N HIS A 82 0.65 18.79 3.11
CA HIS A 82 2.05 19.25 3.09
C HIS A 82 3.08 18.12 3.28
N ARG A 83 2.70 16.86 3.04
CA ARG A 83 3.53 15.67 3.26
C ARG A 83 3.61 14.82 1.99
N PRO A 84 4.75 14.17 1.72
CA PRO A 84 4.98 13.43 0.47
C PRO A 84 4.31 12.05 0.50
N LEU A 85 3.00 11.98 0.80
CA LEU A 85 2.27 10.72 0.83
C LEU A 85 1.82 10.32 -0.58
N LEU A 86 1.90 9.02 -0.84
CA LEU A 86 1.46 8.35 -2.05
C LEU A 86 0.33 7.37 -1.74
N GLU A 87 -0.51 7.14 -2.73
CA GLU A 87 -1.60 6.18 -2.72
C GLU A 87 -1.23 5.02 -3.67
N PHE A 88 -1.09 3.81 -3.13
CA PHE A 88 -1.10 2.56 -3.86
C PHE A 88 -2.54 2.19 -4.23
N ARG A 89 -2.81 1.89 -5.50
CA ARG A 89 -4.17 1.77 -6.05
C ARG A 89 -4.41 0.49 -6.81
N ILE A 90 -5.34 -0.32 -6.30
CA ILE A 90 -5.98 -1.39 -7.07
C ILE A 90 -7.45 -1.00 -7.30
N ASN A 91 -7.77 -0.65 -8.54
CA ASN A 91 -9.10 -0.20 -8.93
C ASN A 91 -9.93 -1.37 -9.47
N ARG A 92 -10.88 -1.88 -8.67
CA ARG A 92 -11.99 -2.72 -9.15
C ARG A 92 -13.34 -2.11 -8.77
N SER A 93 -14.36 -2.48 -9.54
CA SER A 93 -15.75 -2.12 -9.25
C SER A 93 -16.32 -2.97 -8.11
N THR A 94 -15.86 -4.21 -7.97
CA THR A 94 -16.28 -5.17 -6.94
C THR A 94 -15.08 -5.99 -6.41
N PRO A 95 -15.02 -6.29 -5.08
CA PRO A 95 -15.86 -5.72 -4.01
C PRO A 95 -15.62 -4.23 -3.76
N GLY A 96 -14.60 -3.62 -4.39
CA GLY A 96 -14.26 -2.22 -4.19
C GLY A 96 -12.88 -1.86 -4.73
N ALA A 97 -12.42 -0.67 -4.39
CA ALA A 97 -11.13 -0.15 -4.80
C ALA A 97 -10.19 -0.11 -3.59
N PHE A 98 -9.23 -1.03 -3.55
CA PHE A 98 -8.23 -1.07 -2.48
C PHE A 98 -7.25 0.08 -2.64
N ARG A 99 -6.97 0.74 -1.51
CA ARG A 99 -6.00 1.82 -1.35
C ARG A 99 -5.10 1.54 -0.19
N ALA A 100 -3.81 1.78 -0.37
CA ALA A 100 -2.89 1.87 0.75
C ALA A 100 -2.07 3.15 0.63
N ILE A 101 -1.82 3.80 1.75
CA ILE A 101 -1.14 5.08 1.86
C ILE A 101 0.26 4.81 2.39
N PHE A 102 1.26 5.37 1.72
CA PHE A 102 2.65 5.19 2.08
C PHE A 102 3.48 6.44 1.76
N PHE A 103 4.72 6.46 2.22
CA PHE A 103 5.72 7.45 1.81
C PHE A 103 7.05 6.76 1.52
N CYS A 104 7.94 7.46 0.82
CA CYS A 104 9.28 6.97 0.54
C CYS A 104 10.26 7.51 1.58
N PHE A 105 11.18 6.67 2.01
CA PHE A 105 12.31 7.04 2.87
C PHE A 105 13.56 6.36 2.31
N ASP A 106 14.56 7.15 1.92
CA ASP A 106 15.81 6.62 1.41
C ASP A 106 16.76 6.38 2.60
N PHE A 107 17.27 5.15 2.74
CA PHE A 107 18.17 4.72 3.80
C PHE A 107 19.25 3.82 3.21
N GLU A 108 20.52 4.16 3.42
CA GLU A 108 21.68 3.37 2.94
C GLU A 108 21.60 2.96 1.45
N ASP A 109 21.26 3.92 0.58
CA ASP A 109 21.06 3.73 -0.87
C ASP A 109 19.89 2.80 -1.26
N GLU A 110 19.09 2.35 -0.29
CA GLU A 110 17.84 1.65 -0.50
C GLU A 110 16.63 2.58 -0.38
N GLN A 111 15.63 2.35 -1.24
CA GLN A 111 14.34 3.00 -1.12
C GLN A 111 13.39 2.17 -0.26
N LEU A 112 13.05 2.68 0.92
CA LEU A 112 12.03 2.10 1.80
C LEU A 112 10.66 2.71 1.50
N LEU A 113 9.67 1.84 1.31
CA LEU A 113 8.27 2.20 1.07
C LEU A 113 7.48 1.95 2.34
N ILE A 114 7.23 3.02 3.09
CA ILE A 114 6.68 2.97 4.44
C ILE A 114 5.15 3.07 4.39
N PHE A 115 4.48 1.92 4.41
CA PHE A 115 3.03 1.80 4.39
C PHE A 115 2.44 2.07 5.78
N THR A 116 1.38 2.88 5.80
CA THR A 116 0.78 3.41 7.06
C THR A 116 -0.63 2.92 7.27
N GLN A 117 -1.51 3.11 6.28
CA GLN A 117 -2.94 2.84 6.37
C GLN A 117 -3.46 2.32 5.04
N ALA A 118 -4.49 1.47 5.06
CA ALA A 118 -5.18 0.95 3.90
C ALA A 118 -6.70 0.95 4.11
N VAL A 119 -7.42 1.05 3.00
CA VAL A 119 -8.88 0.98 2.97
C VAL A 119 -9.36 0.25 1.72
N LEU A 120 -10.34 -0.63 1.86
CA LEU A 120 -11.15 -1.12 0.74
C LEU A 120 -12.36 -0.20 0.53
N LYS A 121 -12.28 0.70 -0.46
CA LYS A 121 -13.35 1.67 -0.73
C LYS A 121 -14.49 1.06 -1.51
N GLN A 122 -15.72 1.30 -1.08
CA GLN A 122 -16.93 0.95 -1.82
C GLN A 122 -17.69 2.22 -2.21
N GLY A 123 -18.02 2.36 -3.49
CA GLY A 123 -18.79 3.51 -3.98
C GLY A 123 -17.97 4.80 -4.11
N ASP A 124 -18.07 5.70 -3.13
CA ASP A 124 -17.61 7.09 -3.23
C ASP A 124 -16.11 7.20 -3.56
N PRO A 125 -15.72 8.03 -4.55
CA PRO A 125 -14.32 8.32 -4.85
C PRO A 125 -13.51 8.92 -3.70
N ASN A 126 -14.13 9.50 -2.68
CA ASN A 126 -13.48 10.12 -1.53
C ASN A 126 -14.25 9.95 -0.20
N PRO A 127 -14.35 8.74 0.33
CA PRO A 127 -15.20 8.45 1.46
C PRO A 127 -14.52 8.87 2.78
N PRO A 128 -15.30 9.13 3.85
CA PRO A 128 -14.77 9.62 5.14
C PRO A 128 -13.66 8.76 5.74
N GLU A 129 -13.73 7.44 5.60
CA GLU A 129 -12.72 6.50 6.09
C GLU A 129 -11.37 6.69 5.39
N PHE A 130 -11.36 7.02 4.09
CA PHE A 130 -10.13 7.33 3.38
C PHE A 130 -9.53 8.65 3.88
N GLN A 131 -10.35 9.66 4.14
CA GLN A 131 -9.88 10.92 4.72
C GLN A 131 -9.33 10.75 6.13
N LYS A 132 -9.93 9.86 6.93
CA LYS A 132 -9.42 9.46 8.25
C LYS A 132 -8.06 8.76 8.11
N ALA A 133 -7.93 7.81 7.19
CA ALA A 133 -6.68 7.13 6.90
C ALA A 133 -5.57 8.13 6.50
N VAL A 134 -5.86 9.09 5.60
CA VAL A 134 -4.89 10.13 5.21
C VAL A 134 -4.41 10.95 6.41
N ARG A 135 -5.32 11.42 7.27
CA ARG A 135 -4.93 12.18 8.47
C ARG A 135 -4.06 11.37 9.41
N LYS A 136 -4.38 10.07 9.56
CA LYS A 136 -3.60 9.16 10.39
C LYS A 136 -2.20 8.91 9.80
N SER A 137 -2.11 8.69 8.49
CA SER A 137 -0.84 8.57 7.78
C SER A 137 0.04 9.81 7.92
N VAL A 138 -0.54 11.02 7.94
CA VAL A 138 0.21 12.26 8.22
C VAL A 138 0.80 12.24 9.63
N GLN A 139 0.04 11.80 10.64
CA GLN A 139 0.55 11.68 12.01
C GLN A 139 1.68 10.65 12.09
N MET A 140 1.50 9.48 11.48
CA MET A 140 2.53 8.42 11.45
C MET A 140 3.80 8.88 10.74
N TYR A 141 3.67 9.64 9.64
CA TYR A 141 4.82 10.26 8.98
C TYR A 141 5.56 11.24 9.90
N ASP A 142 4.84 12.13 10.57
CA ASP A 142 5.43 13.11 11.49
C ASP A 142 6.07 12.45 12.71
N GLU A 143 5.55 11.30 13.15
CA GLU A 143 6.16 10.49 14.22
C GLU A 143 7.39 9.74 13.73
N PHE A 144 7.33 9.11 12.56
CA PHE A 144 8.45 8.41 11.94
C PHE A 144 9.66 9.35 11.77
N LEU A 145 9.45 10.58 11.29
CA LEU A 145 10.55 11.53 11.12
C LEU A 145 11.24 11.98 12.41
N LYS A 146 10.60 11.81 13.59
CA LYS A 146 11.25 12.16 14.87
C LYS A 146 12.29 11.13 15.26
N ASP A 147 12.05 9.87 14.92
CA ASP A 147 12.92 8.76 15.24
C ASP A 147 12.69 7.60 14.25
N PRO A 148 13.28 7.65 13.04
CA PRO A 148 13.11 6.60 12.06
C PRO A 148 13.63 5.24 12.56
N MET A 149 14.72 5.25 13.32
CA MET A 149 15.39 4.03 13.79
C MET A 149 14.51 3.20 14.71
N LYS A 150 13.63 3.83 15.50
CA LYS A 150 12.60 3.12 16.27
C LYS A 150 11.73 2.19 15.42
N TYR A 151 11.52 2.52 14.14
CA TYR A 151 10.68 1.75 13.22
C TYR A 151 11.48 0.88 12.26
N LEU A 152 12.81 1.09 12.19
CA LEU A 152 13.71 0.35 11.31
C LEU A 152 14.58 -0.66 12.08
N SER A 153 14.66 -0.59 13.41
CA SER A 153 15.47 -1.50 14.23
C SER A 153 15.16 -2.97 13.95
N ASP A 154 13.87 -3.29 13.92
CA ASP A 154 13.40 -4.67 13.70
C ASP A 154 13.71 -5.15 12.28
N PHE A 155 13.84 -4.22 11.32
CA PHE A 155 14.24 -4.54 9.95
C PHE A 155 15.75 -4.80 9.84
N LEU A 156 16.56 -3.99 10.53
CA LEU A 156 18.03 -4.11 10.47
C LEU A 156 18.55 -5.35 11.21
N GLU A 157 17.81 -5.86 12.20
CA GLU A 157 18.17 -7.10 12.91
C GLU A 157 17.91 -8.38 12.08
N GLU A 158 17.04 -8.34 11.07
CA GLU A 158 16.73 -9.50 10.21
C GLU A 158 17.73 -9.75 9.07
N GLU A 159 18.62 -8.79 8.74
CA GLU A 159 19.63 -8.95 7.67
C GLU A 159 20.98 -9.53 8.13
N ASP A 160 21.18 -9.71 9.44
CA ASP A 160 22.43 -10.21 10.04
C ASP A 160 22.46 -11.75 10.31
N ASP A 161 21.39 -12.50 9.97
CA ASP A 161 21.26 -13.97 10.12
C ASP A 161 21.27 -14.73 8.77
#